data_AF-A0A388TID0-F1
#
_entry.id   AF-A0A388TID0-F1
#
_cell.length_a   1.000
_cell.length_b   1.000
_cell.length_c   1.000
_cell.angle_alpha   90.00
_cell.angle_beta   90.00
_cell.angle_gamma   90.00
#
_symmetry.space_group_name_H-M   'P 1'
#
loop_
_entity.id
_entity.type
_entity.pdbx_description
1 polymer ?
#
loop_
_entity_poly.entity_id
_entity_poly.type
_entity_poly.pdbx_seq_one_letter_code
_entity_poly.pdbx_strand_id
1 'polypeptide(L)'
;MSEGTVYSLILNAREKMPTLEADPKRFAHMVQKEMEDLMALIASEDKVITIDGTTFDKTTSLGALVINDKLSEIENKNTQNFSLISEIRRAEDSLRQILG
;
A
#
# COMPACT_ATOMS: atom_id res chain seq x y z
N MET A 1 4.00 -33.82 3.94
CA MET A 1 3.13 -32.84 3.27
C MET A 1 3.44 -31.50 3.91
N SER A 2 4.21 -30.66 3.22
CA SER A 2 4.65 -29.38 3.78
C SER A 2 3.49 -28.40 3.69
N GLU A 3 2.98 -27.97 4.83
CA GLU A 3 2.00 -26.89 4.93
C GLU A 3 2.67 -25.62 4.39
N GLY A 4 2.36 -25.28 3.13
CA GLY A 4 2.77 -24.01 2.55
C GLY A 4 2.00 -22.90 3.25
N THR A 5 2.70 -22.04 3.98
CA THR A 5 2.12 -20.89 4.67
C THR A 5 1.51 -19.95 3.63
N VAL A 6 0.18 -19.95 3.51
CA VAL A 6 -0.54 -19.06 2.60
C VAL A 6 -0.64 -17.68 3.25
N TYR A 7 0.16 -16.73 2.79
CA TYR A 7 0.04 -15.33 3.16
C TYR A 7 -1.00 -14.65 2.27
N SER A 8 -2.03 -14.06 2.87
CA SER A 8 -3.10 -13.33 2.16
C SER A 8 -3.01 -11.84 2.44
N LEU A 9 -2.81 -11.02 1.39
CA LEU A 9 -2.93 -9.57 1.48
C LEU A 9 -4.40 -9.17 1.28
N ILE A 10 -5.01 -8.50 2.26
CA ILE A 10 -6.36 -7.93 2.17
C ILE A 10 -6.25 -6.40 2.13
N LEU A 11 -6.79 -5.80 1.07
CA LEU A 11 -6.39 -4.49 0.54
C LEU A 11 -7.51 -3.45 0.45
N ASN A 12 -8.50 -3.51 1.34
CA ASN A 12 -9.53 -2.47 1.42
C ASN A 12 -9.17 -1.40 2.46
N ALA A 13 -8.44 -0.37 2.01
CA ALA A 13 -8.18 0.83 2.83
C ALA A 13 -9.48 1.53 3.27
N ARG A 14 -10.53 1.49 2.43
CA ARG A 14 -11.85 2.07 2.74
C ARG A 14 -12.62 1.33 3.84
N GLU A 15 -12.40 0.04 4.03
CA GLU A 15 -13.05 -0.73 5.11
C GLU A 15 -12.31 -0.60 6.45
N LYS A 16 -11.02 -0.23 6.43
CA LYS A 16 -10.20 -0.07 7.63
C LYS A 16 -10.02 1.36 8.14
N MET A 17 -10.44 2.38 7.37
CA MET A 17 -10.39 3.77 7.83
C MET A 17 -11.79 4.23 8.26
N PRO A 18 -12.08 4.29 9.58
CA PRO A 18 -13.24 5.02 10.07
C PRO A 18 -13.08 6.50 9.69
N THR A 19 -14.09 7.01 9.02
CA THR A 19 -14.18 8.29 8.28
C THR A 19 -14.02 9.58 9.09
N LEU A 20 -13.41 9.55 10.29
CA LEU A 20 -13.24 10.73 11.14
C LEU A 20 -11.80 11.09 11.55
N GLU A 21 -10.80 10.24 11.27
CA GLU A 21 -9.39 10.54 11.55
C GLU A 21 -8.47 9.99 10.45
N ALA A 22 -8.60 10.51 9.23
CA ALA A 22 -7.61 10.24 8.18
C ALA A 22 -6.33 11.06 8.46
N ASP A 23 -5.57 10.68 9.50
CA ASP A 23 -4.22 11.19 9.71
C ASP A 23 -3.37 10.79 8.50
N PRO A 24 -2.88 11.75 7.70
CA PRO A 24 -2.06 11.45 6.53
C PRO A 24 -0.82 10.60 6.86
N LYS A 25 -0.30 10.70 8.09
CA LYS A 25 0.80 9.86 8.57
C LYS A 25 0.38 8.41 8.76
N ARG A 26 -0.82 8.16 9.31
CA ARG A 26 -1.38 6.80 9.43
C ARG A 26 -1.64 6.19 8.05
N PHE A 27 -2.14 6.98 7.11
CA PHE A 27 -2.30 6.53 5.72
C PHE A 27 -0.95 6.21 5.07
N ALA A 28 0.07 7.09 5.23
CA ALA A 28 1.40 6.88 4.66
C ALA A 28 2.05 5.61 5.22
N HIS A 29 1.95 5.41 6.53
CA HIS A 29 2.48 4.22 7.18
C HIS A 29 1.78 2.94 6.73
N MET A 30 0.46 2.99 6.50
CA MET A 30 -0.30 1.84 5.98
C MET A 30 0.14 1.48 4.56
N VAL A 31 0.28 2.46 3.65
CA VAL A 31 0.72 2.21 2.27
C VAL A 31 2.18 1.76 2.22
N GLN A 32 3.06 2.31 3.07
CA GLN A 32 4.44 1.86 3.20
C GLN A 32 4.52 0.40 3.67
N LYS A 33 3.74 0.04 4.70
CA LYS A 33 3.67 -1.34 5.18
C LYS A 33 3.16 -2.30 4.10
N GLU A 34 2.17 -1.89 3.33
CA GLU A 34 1.63 -2.66 2.20
C GLU A 34 2.71 -2.96 1.14
N MET A 35 3.58 -1.99 0.86
CA MET A 35 4.73 -2.17 -0.04
C MET A 35 5.76 -3.14 0.54
N GLU A 36 6.08 -3.01 1.82
CA GLU A 36 7.01 -3.90 2.54
C GLU A 36 6.50 -5.36 2.54
N ASP A 37 5.22 -5.56 2.84
CA ASP A 37 4.58 -6.88 2.85
C ASP A 37 4.60 -7.51 1.44
N LEU A 38 4.29 -6.75 0.39
CA LEU A 38 4.33 -7.24 -1.00
C LEU A 38 5.75 -7.61 -1.42
N MET A 39 6.75 -6.78 -1.09
CA MET A 39 8.16 -7.06 -1.39
C MET A 39 8.65 -8.33 -0.69
N ALA A 40 8.23 -8.57 0.56
CA ALA A 40 8.54 -9.81 1.28
C ALA A 40 7.97 -11.05 0.59
N LEU A 41 6.74 -10.98 0.05
CA LEU A 41 6.12 -12.08 -0.69
C LEU A 41 6.80 -12.35 -2.04
N ILE A 42 7.22 -11.28 -2.74
CA ILE A 42 8.01 -11.42 -3.98
C ILE A 42 9.34 -12.11 -3.68
N ALA A 43 10.01 -11.72 -2.59
CA ALA A 43 11.29 -12.29 -2.17
C ALA A 43 11.20 -13.71 -1.56
N SER A 44 10.00 -14.17 -1.17
CA SER A 44 9.79 -15.54 -0.68
C SER A 44 10.26 -16.60 -1.70
N GLU A 45 10.62 -17.79 -1.23
CA GLU A 45 10.90 -18.94 -2.11
C GLU A 45 9.62 -19.53 -2.74
N ASP A 46 8.45 -19.13 -2.23
CA ASP A 46 7.16 -19.61 -2.73
C ASP A 46 6.95 -19.21 -4.19
N LYS A 47 6.56 -20.18 -5.03
CA LYS A 47 6.27 -19.93 -6.45
C LYS A 47 4.96 -19.18 -6.68
N VAL A 48 4.06 -19.21 -5.71
CA VAL A 48 2.74 -18.59 -5.81
C VAL A 48 2.60 -17.48 -4.80
N ILE A 49 1.92 -16.40 -5.21
CA ILE A 49 1.57 -15.26 -4.37
C ILE A 49 0.07 -15.02 -4.47
N THR A 50 -0.55 -14.58 -3.38
CA THR A 50 -1.96 -14.17 -3.38
C THR A 50 -2.05 -12.66 -3.26
N ILE A 51 -2.62 -12.01 -4.28
CA ILE A 51 -2.86 -10.57 -4.34
C ILE A 51 -4.37 -10.37 -4.53
N ASP A 52 -4.99 -9.55 -3.69
CA ASP A 52 -6.44 -9.25 -3.75
C ASP A 52 -7.32 -10.52 -3.75
N GLY A 53 -6.92 -11.54 -2.97
CA GLY A 53 -7.63 -12.82 -2.88
C GLY A 53 -7.46 -13.74 -4.09
N THR A 54 -6.68 -13.34 -5.09
CA THR A 54 -6.39 -14.16 -6.28
C THR A 54 -4.95 -14.67 -6.23
N THR A 55 -4.75 -15.95 -6.50
CA THR A 55 -3.43 -16.59 -6.48
C THR A 55 -2.84 -16.66 -7.88
N PHE A 56 -1.57 -16.30 -8.01
CA PHE A 56 -0.83 -16.30 -9.27
C PHE A 56 0.54 -16.97 -9.09
N ASP A 57 1.04 -17.62 -10.15
CA ASP A 57 2.42 -18.08 -10.20
C ASP A 57 3.34 -16.91 -10.57
N LYS A 58 4.16 -16.48 -9.61
CA LYS A 58 5.04 -15.30 -9.75
C LYS A 58 6.21 -15.52 -10.70
N THR A 59 6.50 -16.77 -11.08
CA THR A 59 7.57 -17.12 -12.03
C THR A 59 7.11 -16.99 -13.48
N THR A 60 5.81 -16.85 -13.71
CA THR A 60 5.24 -16.66 -15.05
C THR A 60 5.26 -15.19 -15.45
N SER A 61 5.29 -14.91 -16.76
CA SER A 61 5.21 -13.53 -17.27
C SER A 61 3.93 -12.82 -16.84
N LEU A 62 2.81 -13.55 -16.70
CA LEU A 62 1.56 -13.01 -16.19
C LEU A 62 1.68 -12.63 -14.71
N GLY A 63 2.26 -13.50 -13.88
CA GLY A 63 2.50 -13.21 -12.47
C GLY A 63 3.40 -12.00 -12.27
N ALA A 64 4.48 -11.89 -13.06
CA ALA A 64 5.36 -10.72 -13.03
C ALA A 64 4.63 -9.43 -13.42
N LEU A 65 3.72 -9.48 -14.41
CA LEU A 65 2.93 -8.33 -14.83
C LEU A 65 1.95 -7.89 -13.73
N VAL A 66 1.23 -8.83 -13.12
CA VAL A 66 0.31 -8.54 -12.01
C VAL A 66 1.05 -7.93 -10.81
N ILE A 67 2.24 -8.44 -10.49
CA ILE A 67 3.10 -7.88 -9.43
C ILE A 67 3.52 -6.44 -9.75
N ASN A 68 3.98 -6.18 -10.98
CA ASN A 68 4.41 -4.85 -11.40
C ASN A 68 3.26 -3.83 -11.40
N ASP A 69 2.07 -4.24 -11.85
CA ASP A 69 0.88 -3.41 -11.80
C ASP A 69 0.53 -3.05 -10.35
N LYS A 70 0.65 -4.03 -9.43
CA LYS A 70 0.37 -3.81 -8.02
C LYS A 70 1.38 -2.87 -7.35
N LEU A 71 2.67 -3.05 -7.63
CA LEU A 71 3.71 -2.14 -7.15
C LEU A 71 3.44 -0.70 -7.64
N SER A 72 3.11 -0.54 -8.91
CA SER A 72 2.77 0.77 -9.50
C SER A 72 1.56 1.42 -8.83
N GLU A 73 0.53 0.63 -8.50
CA GLU A 73 -0.65 1.10 -7.77
C GLU A 73 -0.29 1.64 -6.37
N ILE A 74 0.55 0.91 -5.63
CA ILE A 74 0.99 1.27 -4.27
C ILE A 74 1.89 2.52 -4.30
N GLU A 75 2.83 2.60 -5.25
CA GLU A 75 3.70 3.76 -5.43
C GLU A 75 2.92 5.04 -5.76
N ASN A 76 1.89 4.93 -6.61
CA ASN A 76 1.01 6.04 -6.93
C ASN A 76 0.23 6.53 -5.69
N LYS A 77 -0.28 5.61 -4.87
CA LYS A 77 -0.93 5.96 -3.58
C LYS A 77 0.02 6.66 -2.62
N ASN A 78 1.27 6.19 -2.52
CA ASN A 78 2.30 6.83 -1.70
C ASN A 78 2.58 8.27 -2.18
N THR A 79 2.80 8.45 -3.48
CA THR A 79 3.12 9.76 -4.07
C THR A 79 1.99 10.77 -3.89
N GLN A 80 0.74 10.35 -4.10
CA GLN A 80 -0.44 11.20 -3.87
C GLN A 80 -0.55 11.63 -2.41
N ASN A 81 -0.28 10.73 -1.46
CA ASN A 81 -0.29 11.08 -0.04
C ASN A 81 0.79 12.12 0.31
N PHE A 82 2.04 11.94 -0.15
CA PHE A 82 3.09 12.94 0.09
C PHE A 82 2.74 14.33 -0.47
N SER A 83 2.10 14.39 -1.64
CA SER A 83 1.58 15.64 -2.20
C SER A 83 0.51 16.25 -1.30
N LEU A 84 -0.48 15.44 -0.88
CA LEU A 84 -1.56 15.89 0.01
C LEU A 84 -1.04 16.37 1.37
N ILE A 85 -0.07 15.68 1.98
CA ILE A 85 0.59 16.10 3.23
C ILE A 85 1.25 17.48 3.05
N SER A 86 1.91 17.68 1.92
CA SER A 86 2.61 18.93 1.61
C SER A 86 1.64 20.08 1.38
N GLU A 87 0.45 19.81 0.84
CA GLU A 87 -0.64 20.78 0.70
C GLU A 87 -1.31 21.11 2.02
N ILE A 88 -1.59 20.10 2.87
CA ILE A 88 -2.15 20.30 4.21
C ILE A 88 -1.22 21.16 5.07
N ARG A 89 0.09 20.87 5.06
CA ARG A 89 1.08 21.70 5.78
C ARG A 89 1.10 23.14 5.28
N ARG A 90 1.05 23.35 3.96
CA ARG A 90 0.96 24.70 3.38
C ARG A 90 -0.32 25.43 3.82
N ALA A 91 -1.44 24.72 3.87
CA ALA A 91 -2.69 25.28 4.37
C ALA A 91 -2.62 25.60 5.87
N GLU A 92 -2.05 24.71 6.69
CA GLU A 92 -1.80 24.97 8.12
C GLU A 92 -0.89 26.17 8.35
N ASP A 93 0.22 26.28 7.62
CA ASP A 93 1.14 27.42 7.73
C ASP A 93 0.46 28.73 7.35
N SER A 94 -0.37 28.70 6.30
CA SER A 94 -1.19 29.85 5.88
C SER A 94 -2.19 30.24 6.97
N LEU A 95 -2.87 29.26 7.58
CA LEU A 95 -3.81 29.50 8.67
C LEU A 95 -3.13 30.05 9.91
N ARG A 96 -1.94 29.56 10.28
CA ARG A 96 -1.14 30.08 11.40
C ARG A 96 -0.74 31.53 11.17
N GLN A 97 -0.31 31.89 9.96
CA GLN A 97 0.02 33.29 9.63
C GLN A 97 -1.19 34.23 9.73
N ILE A 98 -2.40 33.73 9.44
CA ILE A 98 -3.63 34.51 9.54
C ILE A 98 -4.07 34.67 10.99
N LEU A 99 -3.93 33.62 11.80
CA LEU A 99 -4.49 33.55 13.15
C LEU A 99 -3.53 34.05 14.26
N GLY A 100 -2.23 34.17 13.98
CA GLY A 100 -1.22 34.65 14.92
C GLY A 100 -0.60 33.53 15.74
#